data_AF-A0A2V6U0K6-F1
#
_entry.id   AF-A0A2V6U0K6-F1
#
_cell.length_a   1.000
_cell.length_b   1.000
_cell.length_c   1.000
_cell.angle_alpha   90.00
_cell.angle_beta   90.00
_cell.angle_gamma   90.00
#
_symmetry.space_group_name_H-M   'P 1'
#
loop_
_entity.id
_entity.type
_entity.pdbx_description
1 polymer ?
#
loop_
_entity_poly.entity_id
_entity_poly.type
_entity_poly.pdbx_seq_one_letter_code
_entity_poly.pdbx_strand_id
1 'polypeptide(L)' 'MTKADLIDEVSKISSLTKKETETIVNTIFDNITDALSKGDKVELRGFGSFRI' A
#
# COMPACT_ATOMS: atom_id res chain seq x y z
N MET A 1 -11.83 4.15 -6.59
CA MET A 1 -10.68 4.62 -5.80
C MET A 1 -9.42 4.33 -6.59
N THR A 2 -8.69 5.37 -6.98
CA THR A 2 -7.36 5.31 -7.57
C THR A 2 -6.29 5.30 -6.46
N LYS A 3 -5.03 5.07 -6.81
CA LYS A 3 -3.92 5.21 -5.87
C LYS A 3 -3.78 6.64 -5.33
N ALA A 4 -4.06 7.64 -6.17
CA ALA A 4 -4.06 9.05 -5.76
C ALA A 4 -5.18 9.32 -4.74
N ASP A 5 -6.38 8.79 -4.97
CA ASP A 5 -7.50 8.91 -4.00
C ASP A 5 -7.11 8.28 -2.65
N LEU A 6 -6.45 7.12 -2.67
CA LEU A 6 -5.97 6.45 -1.44
C LEU A 6 -4.93 7.29 -0.69
N ILE A 7 -3.96 7.89 -1.39
CA ILE A 7 -2.96 8.78 -0.78
C ILE A 7 -3.66 9.99 -0.13
N ASP A 8 -4.63 10.57 -0.82
CA ASP A 8 -5.38 11.71 -0.28
C ASP A 8 -6.17 11.32 0.98
N GLU A 9 -6.88 10.20 0.97
CA GLU A 9 -7.62 9.72 2.15
C GLU A 9 -6.68 9.40 3.34
N VAL A 10 -5.54 8.74 3.10
CA VAL A 10 -4.56 8.43 4.16
C VAL A 10 -3.91 9.69 4.71
N SER A 11 -3.65 10.69 3.85
CA SER A 11 -3.05 11.96 4.29
C SER A 11 -3.98 12.77 5.19
N LYS A 12 -5.31 12.66 5.01
CA LYS A 12 -6.31 13.36 5.84
C LYS A 12 -6.40 12.83 7.27
N ILE A 13 -6.12 11.54 7.46
CA ILE A 13 -6.25 10.86 8.76
C ILE A 13 -4.91 10.70 9.48
N SER A 14 -3.80 10.99 8.80
CA SER A 14 -2.46 10.92 9.37
C SER A 14 -1.94 12.33 9.67
N SER A 15 -0.94 12.42 10.54
CA SER A 15 -0.20 13.66 10.81
C SER A 15 0.97 13.86 9.83
N LEU A 16 0.92 13.20 8.66
CA LEU A 16 1.99 13.19 7.67
C LEU A 16 1.69 14.17 6.55
N THR A 17 2.74 14.67 5.90
CA THR A 17 2.58 15.41 4.66
C THR A 17 2.08 14.50 3.53
N LYS A 18 1.48 15.08 2.50
CA LYS A 18 1.04 14.34 1.30
C LYS A 18 2.21 13.59 0.63
N LYS A 19 3.40 14.17 0.63
CA LYS A 19 4.62 13.56 0.07
C LYS A 19 5.10 12.35 0.87
N GLU A 20 5.08 12.45 2.19
CA GLU A 20 5.42 11.32 3.07
C GLU A 20 4.39 10.19 2.90
N THR A 21 3.11 10.56 2.85
CA THR A 21 2.02 9.60 2.61
C THR A 21 2.19 8.87 1.28
N GLU A 22 2.47 9.61 0.21
CA GLU A 22 2.76 9.03 -1.11
C GLU A 22 3.92 8.04 -1.06
N THR A 23 5.02 8.42 -0.39
CA THR A 23 6.21 7.57 -0.25
C THR A 23 5.86 6.26 0.45
N ILE A 24 5.09 6.31 1.54
CA ILE A 24 4.67 5.13 2.30
C ILE A 24 3.75 4.24 1.45
N VAL A 25 2.73 4.82 0.82
CA VAL A 25 1.77 4.07 0.00
C VAL A 25 2.48 3.40 -1.17
N ASN A 26 3.39 4.09 -1.85
CA ASN A 26 4.23 3.51 -2.91
C ASN A 26 5.02 2.31 -2.38
N THR A 27 5.73 2.50 -1.27
CA THR A 27 6.56 1.45 -0.66
C THR A 27 5.74 0.21 -0.29
N ILE A 28 4.51 0.38 0.20
CA ILE A 28 3.63 -0.76 0.50
C ILE A 28 3.34 -1.57 -0.76
N PHE A 29 2.90 -0.92 -1.85
CA PHE A 29 2.59 -1.62 -3.09
C PHE A 29 3.82 -2.25 -3.75
N ASP A 30 4.98 -1.59 -3.67
CA ASP A 30 6.23 -2.11 -4.22
C ASP A 30 6.64 -3.40 -3.50
N ASN A 31 6.55 -3.44 -2.17
CA ASN A 31 6.85 -4.66 -1.39
C ASN A 31 5.85 -5.79 -1.65
N ILE A 32 4.56 -5.47 -1.78
CA ILE A 32 3.55 -6.48 -2.14
C ILE A 32 3.86 -7.06 -3.52
N THR A 33 4.18 -6.21 -4.49
CA THR A 33 4.50 -6.62 -5.86
C THR A 33 5.77 -7.49 -5.90
N ASP A 34 6.82 -7.08 -5.20
CA ASP A 34 8.08 -7.83 -5.12
C ASP A 34 7.87 -9.21 -4.48
N ALA A 35 7.18 -9.29 -3.34
CA ALA A 35 6.85 -10.56 -2.70
C ALA A 35 6.06 -11.49 -3.63
N LEU A 36 5.01 -10.97 -4.26
CA LEU A 36 4.20 -11.75 -5.20
C LEU A 36 5.01 -12.23 -6.41
N SER A 37 5.92 -11.40 -6.94
CA SER A 37 6.79 -11.78 -8.06
C SER A 37 7.74 -12.94 -7.74
N LYS A 38 8.06 -13.14 -6.45
CA LYS A 38 8.88 -14.24 -5.94
C LYS A 38 8.06 -15.51 -5.66
N GLY A 39 6.74 -15.46 -5.85
CA GLY A 39 5.82 -16.54 -5.52
C GLY A 39 5.41 -16.59 -4.05
N ASP A 40 5.78 -15.58 -3.26
CA ASP A 40 5.42 -15.50 -1.86
C ASP A 40 3.92 -15.18 -1.71
N LYS A 41 3.33 -15.65 -0.60
CA LYS A 41 1.97 -15.27 -0.20
C LYS A 41 2.04 -14.02 0.66
N VAL A 42 1.25 -13.00 0.32
CA VAL A 42 1.08 -11.81 1.15
C VAL A 42 -0.24 -11.90 1.89
N GLU A 43 -0.21 -11.76 3.22
CA GLU A 43 -1.40 -11.73 4.07
C GLU A 43 -1.54 -10.38 4.79
N LEU A 44 -2.69 -9.73 4.58
CA LEU A 44 -3.09 -8.51 5.28
C LEU A 44 -4.35 -8.81 6.09
N ARG A 45 -4.17 -9.12 7.38
CA ARG A 45 -5.28 -9.50 8.27
C ARG A 45 -6.36 -8.44 8.30
N GLY A 46 -7.62 -8.88 8.19
CA GLY A 46 -8.79 -7.99 8.13
C GLY A 46 -9.04 -7.35 6.76
N PHE A 47 -8.15 -7.54 5.78
CA PHE A 47 -8.32 -7.03 4.42
C PHE A 47 -8.37 -8.17 3.39
N GLY A 48 -7.35 -9.04 3.37
CA GLY A 48 -7.30 -10.15 2.44
C GLY A 48 -5.92 -10.77 2.30
N SER A 49 -5.82 -11.72 1.37
CA SER A 49 -4.56 -12.38 1.01
C SER A 49 -4.34 -12.32 -0.49
N PHE A 50 -3.08 -12.14 -0.91
CA PHE A 50 -2.66 -12.07 -2.30
C PHE A 50 -1.68 -13.20 -2.61
N ARG A 51 -1.78 -13.76 -3.82
CA ARG A 51 -0.90 -14.80 -4.35
C ARG A 51 -0.94 -14.78 -5.88
N ILE A 52 0.17 -15.17 -6.52
CA ILE A 52 0.28 -15.41 -7.97
C ILE A 52 0.29 -16.91 -8.25
#